data_AF-A0A1E7FQV4-F1
#
_entry.id   AF-A0A1E7FQV4-F1
#
_cell.length_a   1.000
_cell.length_b   1.000
_cell.length_c   1.000
_cell.angle_alpha   90.00
_cell.angle_beta   90.00
_cell.angle_gamma   90.00
#
_symmetry.space_group_name_H-M   'P 1'
#
loop_
_entity.id
_entity.type
_entity.pdbx_description
1 polymer ?
#
loop_
_entity_poly.entity_id
_entity_poly.type
_entity_poly.pdbx_seq_one_letter_code
_entity_poly.pdbx_strand_id
1 'polypeptide(L)'
;DLVVVSPLTRALQTMELALYEHIIVNEDDDDDDVDGHSNVPIIAMPKAAERLYLVSDIGKSRSELRIKYPWVDFDTGFSSDNNYIEWRPHGQGQEYACLGEPQECFDHRMTELYLWLESRKEKCIAVICHAGVIDWMTSGDVYSNCELRIQTFKS
;
A
#
# COMPACT_ATOMS: atom_id res chain seq x y z
N ASP A 1 0.74 14.82 6.21
CA ASP A 1 1.23 13.82 5.24
C ASP A 1 0.64 12.46 5.57
N LEU A 2 0.78 11.49 4.68
CA LEU A 2 0.29 10.13 4.84
C LEU A 2 1.20 9.17 4.08
N VAL A 3 1.42 7.98 4.64
CA VAL A 3 2.06 6.86 3.93
C VAL A 3 1.01 5.79 3.66
N VAL A 4 0.92 5.40 2.40
CA VAL A 4 0.07 4.31 1.92
C VAL A 4 0.99 3.22 1.39
N VAL A 5 0.87 2.01 1.93
CA VAL A 5 1.74 0.89 1.55
C VAL A 5 0.92 -0.33 1.16
N SER A 6 1.31 -1.00 0.09
CA SER A 6 0.73 -2.31 -0.24
C SER A 6 0.97 -3.31 0.90
N PRO A 7 0.00 -4.18 1.25
CA PRO A 7 0.19 -5.19 2.28
C PRO A 7 1.13 -6.34 1.86
N LEU A 8 1.63 -6.34 0.62
CA LEU A 8 2.62 -7.33 0.19
C LEU A 8 3.97 -7.06 0.86
N THR A 9 4.56 -8.11 1.46
CA THR A 9 5.78 -8.00 2.29
C THR A 9 6.90 -7.19 1.65
N ARG A 10 7.12 -7.32 0.32
CA ARG A 10 8.15 -6.56 -0.41
C ARG A 10 7.94 -5.04 -0.33
N ALA A 11 6.69 -4.57 -0.42
CA ALA A 11 6.39 -3.14 -0.33
C ALA A 11 6.53 -2.63 1.11
N LEU A 12 6.10 -3.42 2.10
CA LEU A 12 6.31 -3.12 3.52
C LEU A 12 7.80 -3.01 3.86
N GLN A 13 8.64 -3.92 3.33
CA GLN A 13 10.09 -3.86 3.49
C GLN A 13 10.70 -2.64 2.79
N THR A 14 10.25 -2.29 1.59
CA THR A 14 10.71 -1.07 0.92
C THR A 14 10.37 0.17 1.73
N MET A 15 9.14 0.28 2.25
CA MET A 15 8.72 1.40 3.11
C MET A 15 9.56 1.46 4.39
N GLU A 16 9.76 0.31 5.05
CA GLU A 16 10.58 0.19 6.26
C GLU A 16 12.02 0.68 6.02
N LEU A 17 12.66 0.20 4.95
CA LEU A 17 14.05 0.54 4.66
C LEU A 17 14.24 1.97 4.13
N ALA A 18 13.26 2.51 3.40
CA ALA A 18 13.42 3.78 2.69
C ALA A 18 12.85 4.99 3.45
N LEU A 19 11.82 4.79 4.27
CA LEU A 19 11.05 5.89 4.85
C LEU A 19 10.93 5.83 6.36
N TYR A 20 10.97 4.64 6.98
CA TYR A 20 10.61 4.52 8.40
C TYR A 20 11.50 5.37 9.31
N GLU A 21 12.82 5.36 9.12
CA GLU A 21 13.74 6.21 9.88
C GLU A 21 13.42 7.71 9.71
N HIS A 22 13.06 8.15 8.49
CA HIS A 22 12.70 9.55 8.23
C HIS A 22 11.31 9.93 8.73
N ILE A 23 10.43 8.95 8.93
CA ILE A 23 9.12 9.17 9.52
C ILE A 23 9.30 9.32 11.02
N ILE A 24 9.98 8.38 11.70
CA ILE A 24 10.14 8.34 13.16
C ILE A 24 11.08 9.41 13.73
N VAL A 25 12.06 9.90 12.96
CA VAL A 25 13.10 10.84 13.46
C VAL A 25 12.66 12.32 13.41
N ASN A 26 11.44 12.67 12.99
CA ASN A 26 10.97 14.07 12.98
C ASN A 26 10.61 14.61 14.39
N GLU A 27 11.46 14.38 15.39
CA GLU A 27 11.34 14.83 16.79
C GLU A 27 12.23 16.05 17.12
N ASP A 28 12.79 16.72 16.12
CA ASP A 28 13.51 17.99 16.35
C ASP A 28 12.55 19.17 16.10
N ASP A 29 11.62 19.42 17.02
CA ASP A 29 11.09 20.77 17.34
C ASP A 29 10.07 20.69 18.52
N ASP A 30 10.57 20.89 19.75
CA ASP A 30 9.91 21.60 20.86
C ASP A 30 8.43 21.27 21.23
N ASP A 31 8.05 20.00 21.46
CA ASP A 31 6.85 19.73 22.28
C ASP A 31 7.00 18.49 23.16
N ASP A 32 6.59 18.63 24.43
CA ASP A 32 6.61 17.68 25.55
C ASP A 32 5.69 16.44 25.34
N ASP A 33 5.64 15.85 24.14
CA ASP A 33 4.88 14.61 23.91
C ASP A 33 5.72 13.38 24.31
N VAL A 34 5.29 12.75 25.40
CA VAL A 34 6.00 11.71 26.17
C VAL A 34 6.09 10.35 25.45
N ASP A 35 5.51 10.19 24.27
CA ASP A 35 5.54 8.95 23.49
C ASP A 35 6.17 9.21 22.11
N GLY A 36 7.46 8.85 21.98
CA GLY A 36 8.31 9.07 20.81
C GLY A 36 7.86 8.37 19.51
N HIS A 37 6.75 8.83 18.96
CA HIS A 37 6.11 8.29 17.78
C HIS A 37 5.79 9.42 16.79
N SER A 38 6.29 9.27 15.56
CA SER A 38 5.93 10.15 14.45
C SER A 38 4.43 10.22 14.22
N ASN A 39 3.95 11.44 14.00
CA ASN A 39 2.55 11.74 13.69
C ASN A 39 2.12 11.38 12.25
N VAL A 40 3.01 10.87 11.38
CA VAL A 40 2.61 10.52 10.01
C VAL A 40 1.94 9.14 10.00
N PRO A 41 0.62 9.05 9.72
CA PRO A 41 -0.05 7.76 9.66
C PRO A 41 0.50 6.89 8.53
N ILE A 42 0.66 5.59 8.80
CA ILE A 42 1.05 4.59 7.81
C ILE A 42 -0.09 3.59 7.67
N ILE A 43 -0.71 3.52 6.50
CA ILE A 43 -1.88 2.68 6.24
C ILE A 43 -1.53 1.58 5.23
N ALA A 44 -1.78 0.32 5.62
CA ALA A 44 -1.76 -0.79 4.67
C ALA A 44 -3.00 -0.76 3.78
N MET A 45 -2.78 -0.66 2.47
CA MET A 45 -3.84 -0.46 1.48
C MET A 45 -3.92 -1.64 0.51
N PRO A 46 -4.90 -2.55 0.67
CA PRO A 46 -5.04 -3.73 -0.19
C PRO A 46 -5.27 -3.35 -1.65
N LYS A 47 -5.94 -2.22 -1.92
CA LYS A 47 -6.14 -1.73 -3.29
C LYS A 47 -4.83 -1.33 -3.98
N ALA A 48 -3.74 -1.12 -3.24
CA ALA A 48 -2.40 -0.84 -3.77
C ALA A 48 -1.54 -2.12 -3.98
N ALA A 49 -2.12 -3.32 -3.84
CA ALA A 49 -1.43 -4.58 -4.17
C ALA A 49 -1.15 -4.72 -5.67
N GLU A 50 -0.08 -5.45 -5.99
CA GLU A 50 0.34 -5.75 -7.36
C GLU A 50 -0.82 -6.38 -8.15
N ARG A 51 -0.82 -6.12 -9.45
CA ARG A 51 -1.71 -6.80 -10.38
C ARG A 51 -1.37 -8.28 -10.43
N LEU A 52 -2.36 -9.12 -10.19
CA LEU A 52 -2.12 -10.55 -10.12
C LEU A 52 -2.00 -11.16 -11.52
N TYR A 53 -0.77 -11.51 -11.93
CA TYR A 53 -0.53 -12.20 -13.20
C TYR A 53 -0.44 -13.72 -13.05
N LEU A 54 0.26 -14.21 -12.02
CA LEU A 54 0.50 -15.65 -11.71
C LEU A 54 0.54 -15.88 -10.18
N VAL A 55 0.57 -17.14 -9.75
CA VAL A 55 0.42 -17.58 -8.34
C VAL A 55 1.67 -17.40 -7.47
N SER A 56 2.78 -16.91 -8.02
CA SER A 56 4.03 -16.75 -7.26
C SER A 56 3.96 -15.69 -6.15
N ASP A 57 2.94 -14.84 -6.14
CA ASP A 57 2.72 -13.84 -5.10
C ASP A 57 1.84 -14.37 -3.98
N ILE A 58 2.44 -15.20 -3.11
CA ILE A 58 1.82 -15.62 -1.85
C ILE A 58 2.15 -14.56 -0.80
N GLY A 59 1.13 -13.78 -0.40
CA GLY A 59 1.23 -12.81 0.70
C GLY A 59 1.31 -13.47 2.08
N LYS A 60 1.51 -12.66 3.11
CA LYS A 60 1.37 -13.09 4.52
C LYS A 60 0.01 -12.68 5.07
N SER A 61 -0.45 -13.36 6.12
CA SER A 61 -1.69 -12.98 6.78
C SER A 61 -1.59 -11.60 7.46
N ARG A 62 -2.71 -10.88 7.56
CA ARG A 62 -2.77 -9.59 8.27
C ARG A 62 -2.29 -9.71 9.73
N SER A 63 -2.63 -10.79 10.41
CA SER A 63 -2.21 -11.04 11.80
C SER A 63 -0.69 -11.15 11.93
N GLU A 64 -0.03 -11.85 10.99
CA GLU A 64 1.44 -11.97 11.01
C GLU A 64 2.10 -10.64 10.64
N LEU A 65 1.54 -9.91 9.68
CA LEU A 65 2.05 -8.60 9.28
C LEU A 65 1.92 -7.56 10.39
N ARG A 66 0.82 -7.56 11.16
CA ARG A 66 0.65 -6.71 12.35
C ARG A 66 1.70 -6.94 13.41
N ILE A 67 2.07 -8.20 13.65
CA ILE A 67 3.12 -8.54 14.61
C ILE A 67 4.47 -7.99 14.13
N LYS A 68 4.75 -8.08 12.83
CA LYS A 68 6.01 -7.63 12.25
C LYS A 68 6.11 -6.11 12.09
N TYR A 69 5.00 -5.45 11.77
CA TYR A 69 4.90 -4.03 11.45
C TYR A 69 3.85 -3.34 12.35
N PRO A 70 4.12 -3.22 13.68
CA PRO A 70 3.12 -2.74 14.63
C PRO A 70 2.75 -1.26 14.44
N TRP A 71 3.57 -0.49 13.74
CA TRP A 71 3.33 0.92 13.40
C TRP A 71 2.49 1.13 12.12
N VAL A 72 2.04 0.05 11.48
CA VAL A 72 1.21 0.11 10.27
C VAL A 72 -0.25 -0.20 10.62
N ASP A 73 -1.16 0.68 10.22
CA ASP A 73 -2.59 0.48 10.32
C ASP A 73 -3.07 -0.51 9.24
N PHE A 74 -3.41 -1.73 9.67
CA PHE A 74 -3.98 -2.78 8.84
C PHE A 74 -5.52 -2.86 8.93
N ASP A 75 -6.18 -1.88 9.52
CA ASP A 75 -7.64 -1.81 9.63
C ASP A 75 -8.21 -0.81 8.63
N THR A 76 -7.80 0.45 8.64
CA THR A 76 -8.45 1.51 7.83
C THR A 76 -8.58 1.15 6.35
N GLY A 77 -7.50 0.67 5.72
CA GLY A 77 -7.53 0.28 4.30
C GLY A 77 -8.35 -0.98 3.99
N PHE A 78 -8.68 -1.77 5.02
CA PHE A 78 -9.47 -3.00 4.93
C PHE A 78 -10.91 -2.83 5.45
N SER A 79 -11.25 -1.69 6.05
CA SER A 79 -12.49 -1.49 6.84
C SER A 79 -13.76 -1.16 6.04
N SER A 80 -13.72 -0.98 4.73
CA SER A 80 -14.86 -0.42 3.98
C SER A 80 -15.67 -1.40 3.16
N ASP A 81 -15.41 -2.70 3.25
CA ASP A 81 -16.13 -3.66 2.43
C ASP A 81 -16.43 -4.93 3.24
N ASN A 82 -17.67 -5.03 3.72
CA ASN A 82 -18.22 -6.31 4.19
C ASN A 82 -18.22 -7.38 3.07
N ASN A 83 -17.93 -6.99 1.82
CA ASN A 83 -17.81 -7.83 0.64
C ASN A 83 -16.39 -7.86 0.04
N TYR A 84 -15.36 -7.31 0.70
CA TYR A 84 -13.98 -7.39 0.21
C TYR A 84 -13.52 -8.81 0.41
N ILE A 85 -13.73 -9.61 -0.63
CA ILE A 85 -13.14 -10.92 -0.75
C ILE A 85 -11.71 -10.63 -1.18
N GLU A 86 -10.77 -10.78 -0.26
CA GLU A 86 -9.35 -10.86 -0.60
C GLU A 86 -9.25 -11.83 -1.78
N TRP A 87 -8.82 -11.35 -2.94
CA TRP A 87 -8.93 -12.11 -4.18
C TRP A 87 -8.19 -13.46 -4.08
N ARG A 88 -7.26 -13.58 -3.12
CA ARG A 88 -6.69 -14.84 -2.63
C ARG A 88 -6.40 -14.83 -1.12
N PRO A 89 -7.30 -15.34 -0.27
CA PRO A 89 -7.06 -15.44 1.17
C PRO A 89 -5.92 -16.41 1.45
N HIS A 90 -4.98 -16.04 2.32
CA HIS A 90 -3.85 -16.90 2.69
C HIS A 90 -4.30 -18.31 3.10
N GLY A 91 -3.67 -19.36 2.54
CA GLY A 91 -3.88 -20.75 2.95
C GLY A 91 -5.02 -21.52 2.26
N GLN A 92 -5.65 -20.98 1.21
CA GLN A 92 -6.76 -21.64 0.50
C GLN A 92 -6.35 -22.41 -0.79
N GLY A 93 -5.28 -23.22 -0.74
CA GLY A 93 -4.97 -24.18 -1.81
C GLY A 93 -4.57 -23.57 -3.15
N GLN A 94 -3.81 -22.48 -3.15
CA GLN A 94 -3.37 -21.79 -4.36
C GLN A 94 -2.36 -22.63 -5.14
N GLU A 95 -2.80 -23.33 -6.18
CA GLU A 95 -1.92 -24.05 -7.12
C GLU A 95 -1.37 -23.09 -8.19
N TYR A 96 -0.14 -23.35 -8.67
CA TYR A 96 0.71 -22.45 -9.47
C TYR A 96 0.07 -21.85 -10.74
N ALA A 97 -1.02 -22.42 -11.26
CA ALA A 97 -1.74 -21.96 -12.44
C ALA A 97 -3.19 -21.63 -12.10
N CYS A 98 -3.49 -20.35 -11.85
CA CYS A 98 -4.85 -19.85 -11.96
C CYS A 98 -4.88 -18.51 -12.65
N LEU A 99 -6.07 -18.18 -13.15
CA LEU A 99 -6.30 -16.98 -13.96
C LEU A 99 -5.86 -15.73 -13.18
N GLY A 100 -5.16 -14.84 -13.89
CA GLY A 100 -4.80 -13.54 -13.36
C GLY A 100 -6.03 -12.70 -13.03
N GLU A 101 -5.81 -11.56 -12.39
CA GLU A 101 -6.87 -10.57 -12.13
C GLU A 101 -7.45 -10.08 -13.45
N PRO A 102 -8.77 -10.23 -13.69
CA PRO A 102 -9.42 -9.69 -14.87
C PRO A 102 -9.18 -8.18 -14.98
N GLN A 103 -8.97 -7.69 -16.20
CA GLN A 103 -8.68 -6.27 -16.45
C GLN A 103 -9.76 -5.36 -15.84
N GLU A 104 -11.05 -5.68 -16.01
CA GLU A 104 -12.15 -4.89 -15.47
C GLU A 104 -12.14 -4.83 -13.93
N CYS A 105 -11.80 -5.94 -13.26
CA CYS A 105 -11.66 -5.97 -11.80
C CYS A 105 -10.48 -5.12 -11.33
N PHE A 106 -9.35 -5.21 -12.05
CA PHE A 106 -8.17 -4.40 -11.77
C PHE A 106 -8.47 -2.90 -11.95
N ASP A 107 -9.10 -2.53 -13.07
CA ASP A 107 -9.47 -1.13 -13.37
C ASP A 107 -10.44 -0.57 -12.34
N HIS A 108 -11.42 -1.37 -11.92
CA HIS A 108 -12.33 -0.98 -10.85
C HIS A 108 -11.58 -0.69 -9.54
N ARG A 109 -10.74 -1.64 -9.10
CA ARG A 109 -9.91 -1.50 -7.89
C ARG A 109 -8.99 -0.29 -7.95
N MET A 110 -8.39 -0.04 -9.11
CA MET A 110 -7.49 1.09 -9.31
C MET A 110 -8.21 2.43 -9.35
N THR A 111 -9.42 2.47 -9.93
CA THR A 111 -10.30 3.65 -9.88
C THR A 111 -10.66 3.99 -8.44
N GLU A 112 -11.05 3.00 -7.64
CA GLU A 112 -11.37 3.21 -6.22
C GLU A 112 -10.15 3.68 -5.43
N LEU A 113 -8.96 3.13 -5.68
CA LEU A 113 -7.72 3.59 -5.06
C LEU A 113 -7.42 5.04 -5.42
N TYR A 114 -7.50 5.40 -6.71
CA TYR A 114 -7.26 6.76 -7.19
C TYR A 114 -8.22 7.75 -6.51
N LEU A 115 -9.53 7.47 -6.54
CA LEU A 115 -10.54 8.32 -5.93
C LEU A 115 -10.35 8.46 -4.41
N TRP A 116 -9.97 7.36 -3.74
CA TRP A 116 -9.66 7.41 -2.32
C TRP A 116 -8.47 8.33 -2.04
N LEU A 117 -7.38 8.20 -2.80
CA LEU A 117 -6.18 9.03 -2.68
C LEU A 117 -6.47 10.50 -3.00
N GLU A 118 -7.23 10.79 -4.04
CA GLU A 118 -7.60 12.15 -4.46
C GLU A 118 -8.52 12.85 -3.44
N SER A 119 -9.39 12.08 -2.76
CA SER A 119 -10.31 12.61 -1.73
C SER A 119 -9.62 12.97 -0.40
N ARG A 120 -8.34 12.63 -0.25
CA ARG A 120 -7.58 12.84 0.98
C ARG A 120 -7.33 14.32 1.24
N LYS A 121 -7.30 14.70 2.52
CA LYS A 121 -6.97 16.06 2.96
C LYS A 121 -5.46 16.33 2.97
N GLU A 122 -4.66 15.26 2.96
CA GLU A 122 -3.20 15.33 3.03
C GLU A 122 -2.60 15.94 1.76
N LYS A 123 -1.64 16.84 1.93
CA LYS A 123 -0.95 17.51 0.81
C LYS A 123 0.06 16.61 0.11
N CYS A 124 0.71 15.74 0.87
CA CYS A 124 1.68 14.77 0.39
C CYS A 124 1.28 13.38 0.85
N ILE A 125 1.21 12.44 -0.10
CA ILE A 125 0.92 11.04 0.15
C ILE A 125 2.04 10.22 -0.51
N ALA A 126 2.83 9.51 0.31
CA ALA A 126 3.79 8.55 -0.21
C ALA A 126 3.08 7.22 -0.47
N VAL A 127 3.06 6.76 -1.72
CA VAL A 127 2.42 5.49 -2.10
C VAL A 127 3.50 4.47 -2.47
N ILE A 128 3.66 3.43 -1.65
CA ILE A 128 4.62 2.35 -1.85
C ILE A 128 3.87 1.15 -2.39
N CYS A 129 4.02 0.91 -3.69
CA CYS A 129 3.24 -0.07 -4.45
C CYS A 129 4.10 -0.82 -5.48
N HIS A 130 3.51 -1.22 -6.60
CA HIS A 130 4.11 -2.15 -7.56
C HIS A 130 3.89 -1.70 -9.01
N ALA A 131 4.55 -2.39 -9.95
CA ALA A 131 4.61 -1.96 -11.34
C ALA A 131 3.22 -1.83 -11.98
N GLY A 132 2.29 -2.78 -11.76
CA GLY A 132 0.95 -2.69 -12.34
C GLY A 132 0.13 -1.51 -11.83
N VAL A 133 0.30 -1.15 -10.54
CA VAL A 133 -0.36 0.01 -9.92
C VAL A 133 0.18 1.30 -10.50
N ILE A 134 1.50 1.40 -10.63
CA ILE A 134 2.19 2.57 -11.20
C ILE A 134 1.80 2.76 -12.67
N ASP A 135 1.87 1.70 -13.48
CA ASP A 135 1.50 1.69 -14.89
C ASP A 135 0.09 2.26 -15.10
N TRP A 136 -0.88 1.77 -14.31
CA TRP A 136 -2.25 2.25 -14.37
C TRP A 136 -2.38 3.73 -13.97
N MET A 137 -1.78 4.13 -12.83
CA MET A 137 -1.89 5.51 -12.32
C MET A 137 -1.24 6.55 -13.23
N THR A 138 -0.16 6.17 -13.90
CA THR A 138 0.66 7.06 -14.72
C THR A 138 0.35 6.96 -16.20
N SER A 139 -0.55 6.06 -16.60
CA SER A 139 -0.85 5.76 -18.00
C SER A 139 0.37 5.25 -18.79
N GLY A 140 1.17 4.37 -18.17
CA GLY A 140 2.24 3.63 -18.84
C GLY A 140 3.68 4.05 -18.52
N ASP A 141 3.92 4.85 -17.47
CA ASP A 141 5.29 5.17 -17.10
C ASP A 141 6.01 3.96 -16.52
N VAL A 142 7.26 3.76 -16.95
CA VAL A 142 8.13 2.71 -16.42
C VAL A 142 9.02 3.28 -15.33
N TYR A 143 9.02 2.61 -14.19
CA TYR A 143 9.84 2.93 -13.02
C TYR A 143 10.87 1.82 -12.81
N SER A 144 12.08 2.20 -12.41
CA SER A 144 13.07 1.26 -11.90
C SER A 144 12.65 0.76 -10.51
N ASN A 145 13.18 -0.39 -10.10
CA ASN A 145 12.92 -0.90 -8.74
C ASN A 145 13.33 0.14 -7.69
N CYS A 146 12.42 0.40 -6.76
CA CYS A 146 12.57 1.42 -5.70
C CYS A 146 12.74 2.87 -6.20
N GLU A 147 12.42 3.17 -7.46
CA GLU A 147 12.41 4.55 -7.96
C GLU A 147 11.28 5.36 -7.33
N LEU A 148 11.58 6.59 -6.92
CA LEU A 148 10.61 7.56 -6.41
C LEU A 148 10.40 8.66 -7.44
N ARG A 149 9.14 8.98 -7.74
CA ARG A 149 8.76 10.19 -8.48
C ARG A 149 7.61 10.89 -7.78
N ILE A 150 7.53 12.20 -7.98
CA ILE A 150 6.43 13.03 -7.48
C ILE A 150 5.40 13.16 -8.60
N GLN A 151 4.14 12.91 -8.26
CA GLN A 151 3.00 13.05 -9.16
C GLN A 151 1.98 13.99 -8.53
N THR A 152 1.26 14.72 -9.38
CA THR A 152 0.16 15.60 -8.98
C THR A 152 -1.15 15.07 -9.55
N PHE A 153 -2.22 15.05 -8.74
CA PHE A 153 -3.55 14.74 -9.24
C PHE A 153 -3.94 15.72 -10.35
N LYS A 154 -4.59 15.20 -11.39
CA LYS A 154 -5.14 16.02 -12.48
C LYS A 154 -6.51 16.52 -12.01
N SER A 155 -6.52 17.67 -11.33
CA SER A 155 -7.73 18.38 -10.92
C SER A 155 -8.66 18.72 -12.08
#